data_AF-A0A970BEJ0-F1
#
_entry.id   AF-A0A970BEJ0-F1
#
_cell.length_a   1.000
_cell.length_b   1.000
_cell.length_c   1.000
_cell.angle_alpha   90.00
_cell.angle_beta   90.00
_cell.angle_gamma   90.00
#
_symmetry.space_group_name_H-M   'P 1'
#
loop_
_entity.id
_entity.type
_entity.pdbx_description
1 polymer ?
#
loop_
_entity_poly.entity_id
_entity_poly.type
_entity_poly.pdbx_seq_one_letter_code
_entity_poly.pdbx_strand_id
1 'polypeptide(L)'
;MNKKLNITFILLIALLFVPIIQTSFKLIKTKDLQGAYIPATKPKININNWFEATYQDSLNNYLNENFGFRNLFVRLNNQIDFSLFNKTNAVKIVIGKNGYLFEDNYLHAFSGEDFIGENAIDSLIDLAVKAQNTLKENEIEMLYVFAPGKASFFPEHVPNQYNQQKNKTNFEALLEKSIQNRINLIDLNTWFQQMKDTSSYPLYPK
;
A
#
# COMPACT_ATOMS: atom_id res chain seq x y z
N MET A 1 -20.09 -38.25 -31.97
CA MET A 1 -19.72 -37.15 -31.04
C MET A 1 -20.28 -37.48 -29.66
N ASN A 2 -19.44 -37.57 -28.64
CA ASN A 2 -19.83 -38.07 -27.32
C ASN A 2 -20.79 -37.05 -26.66
N LYS A 3 -22.06 -37.40 -26.40
CA LYS A 3 -23.07 -36.45 -25.90
C LYS A 3 -22.61 -35.67 -24.65
N LYS A 4 -21.85 -36.33 -23.77
CA LYS A 4 -21.22 -35.70 -22.59
C LYS A 4 -20.21 -34.62 -22.97
N LEU A 5 -19.36 -34.88 -23.97
CA LEU A 5 -18.38 -33.91 -24.48
C LEU A 5 -19.06 -32.68 -25.07
N ASN A 6 -20.15 -32.87 -25.83
CA ASN A 6 -20.91 -31.77 -26.41
C ASN A 6 -21.54 -30.87 -25.33
N ILE A 7 -22.10 -31.48 -24.28
CA ILE A 7 -22.69 -30.74 -23.15
C ILE A 7 -21.62 -29.94 -22.42
N THR A 8 -20.48 -30.56 -22.10
CA THR A 8 -19.35 -29.85 -21.46
C THR A 8 -18.86 -28.68 -22.31
N PHE A 9 -18.77 -28.86 -23.63
CA PHE A 9 -18.35 -27.81 -24.55
C PHE A 9 -19.34 -26.64 -24.58
N ILE A 10 -20.65 -26.92 -24.63
CA ILE A 10 -21.69 -25.88 -24.58
C ILE A 10 -21.63 -25.10 -23.26
N LEU A 11 -21.46 -25.80 -22.13
CA LEU A 11 -21.33 -25.16 -20.82
C LEU A 11 -20.09 -24.27 -20.74
N LEU A 12 -18.97 -24.71 -21.30
CA LEU A 12 -17.74 -23.93 -21.36
C LEU A 12 -17.92 -22.66 -22.20
N ILE A 13 -18.56 -22.76 -23.37
CA ILE A 13 -18.89 -21.59 -24.19
C ILE A 13 -19.83 -20.64 -23.43
N ALA A 14 -20.89 -21.17 -22.81
CA ALA A 14 -21.82 -20.35 -22.03
C ALA A 14 -21.12 -19.61 -20.88
N LEU A 15 -20.15 -20.25 -20.23
CA LEU A 15 -19.35 -19.65 -19.17
C LEU A 15 -18.53 -18.45 -19.67
N LEU A 16 -18.01 -18.48 -20.90
CA LEU A 16 -17.26 -17.36 -21.49
C LEU A 16 -18.12 -16.11 -21.71
N PHE A 17 -19.45 -16.27 -21.84
CA PHE A 17 -20.38 -15.13 -21.97
C PHE A 17 -20.77 -14.52 -20.62
N VAL A 18 -20.48 -15.17 -19.49
CA VAL A 18 -20.88 -14.70 -18.16
C VAL A 18 -20.32 -13.30 -17.83
N PRO A 19 -19.02 -12.99 -18.04
CA PRO A 19 -18.50 -11.64 -17.82
C PRO A 19 -19.16 -10.60 -18.73
N ILE A 20 -19.49 -10.96 -19.97
CA ILE A 20 -20.14 -10.06 -20.93
C ILE A 20 -21.55 -9.71 -20.45
N ILE A 21 -22.36 -10.73 -20.12
CA ILE A 21 -23.71 -10.56 -19.57
C ILE A 21 -23.67 -9.69 -18.32
N GLN A 22 -22.73 -9.96 -17.42
CA GLN A 22 -22.57 -9.16 -16.20
C GLN A 22 -22.14 -7.72 -16.49
N THR A 23 -21.28 -7.47 -17.48
CA THR A 23 -20.88 -6.10 -17.88
C THR A 23 -22.08 -5.31 -18.38
N SER A 24 -22.90 -5.93 -19.22
CA SER A 24 -24.06 -5.28 -19.87
C SER A 24 -25.21 -5.04 -18.91
N PHE A 25 -25.57 -6.03 -18.09
CA PHE A 25 -26.78 -6.00 -17.27
C PHE A 25 -26.52 -5.72 -15.77
N LYS A 26 -25.28 -5.83 -15.30
CA LYS A 26 -24.88 -5.61 -13.90
C LYS A 26 -25.77 -6.35 -12.88
N LEU A 27 -26.13 -7.60 -13.19
CA LEU A 27 -27.08 -8.41 -12.43
C LEU A 27 -26.62 -8.63 -10.98
N ILE A 28 -25.31 -8.81 -10.77
CA ILE A 28 -24.72 -9.03 -9.45
C ILE A 28 -23.89 -7.82 -9.04
N LYS A 29 -24.15 -7.25 -7.85
CA LYS A 29 -23.30 -6.20 -7.28
C LYS A 29 -22.05 -6.82 -6.68
N THR A 30 -20.88 -6.31 -7.05
CA THR A 30 -19.58 -6.70 -6.47
C THR A 30 -19.02 -5.54 -5.66
N LYS A 31 -18.25 -5.83 -4.61
CA LYS A 31 -17.56 -4.80 -3.83
C LYS A 31 -16.38 -4.25 -4.63
N ASP A 32 -16.27 -2.94 -4.70
CA ASP A 32 -15.18 -2.28 -5.41
C ASP A 32 -13.81 -2.61 -4.82
N LEU A 33 -12.79 -2.64 -5.67
CA LEU A 33 -11.41 -2.69 -5.23
C LEU A 33 -11.05 -1.35 -4.59
N GLN A 34 -10.19 -1.40 -3.57
CA GLN A 34 -9.67 -0.21 -2.90
C GLN A 34 -8.25 0.05 -3.39
N GLY A 35 -7.87 1.33 -3.45
CA GLY A 35 -6.55 1.76 -3.90
C GLY A 35 -6.62 3.10 -4.61
N ALA A 36 -5.47 3.76 -4.75
CA ALA A 36 -5.34 5.00 -5.52
C ALA A 36 -4.89 4.66 -6.94
N TYR A 37 -5.76 4.90 -7.92
CA TYR A 37 -5.44 4.78 -9.35
C TYR A 37 -6.33 5.70 -10.17
N ILE A 38 -5.92 6.01 -11.40
CA ILE A 38 -6.72 6.78 -12.34
C ILE A 38 -7.54 5.78 -13.17
N PRO A 39 -8.88 5.76 -13.06
CA PRO A 39 -9.68 4.80 -13.80
C PRO A 39 -9.69 5.14 -15.29
N ALA A 40 -9.56 4.12 -16.13
CA ALA A 40 -9.72 4.26 -17.57
C ALA A 40 -11.14 4.74 -17.90
N THR A 41 -11.23 5.76 -18.75
CA THR A 41 -12.51 6.30 -19.22
C THR A 41 -12.97 5.59 -20.48
N LYS A 42 -14.29 5.41 -20.65
CA LYS A 42 -14.84 4.85 -21.88
C LYS A 42 -14.55 5.79 -23.06
N PRO A 43 -13.81 5.36 -24.10
CA PRO A 43 -13.48 6.24 -25.21
C PRO A 43 -14.70 6.51 -26.10
N LYS A 44 -14.72 7.69 -26.72
CA LYS A 44 -15.66 8.02 -27.80
C LYS A 44 -15.00 7.72 -29.14
N ILE A 45 -15.71 7.06 -30.04
CA ILE A 45 -15.20 6.76 -31.39
C ILE A 45 -15.29 8.00 -32.28
N ASN A 46 -14.26 8.24 -33.10
CA ASN A 46 -14.26 9.18 -34.20
C ASN A 46 -13.38 8.65 -35.35
N ILE A 47 -13.44 9.28 -36.52
CA ILE A 47 -12.74 8.78 -37.71
C ILE A 47 -11.22 8.77 -37.48
N ASN A 48 -10.66 9.84 -36.89
CA ASN A 48 -9.23 9.98 -36.68
C ASN A 48 -8.70 8.90 -35.71
N ASN A 49 -9.34 8.74 -34.56
CA ASN A 49 -8.90 7.78 -33.53
C ASN A 49 -9.15 6.32 -33.91
N TRP A 50 -10.04 6.06 -34.88
CA TRP A 50 -10.23 4.74 -35.45
C TRP A 50 -9.05 4.33 -36.35
N PHE A 51 -8.62 5.22 -37.25
CA PHE A 51 -7.51 4.97 -38.18
C PHE A 51 -6.14 5.06 -37.50
N GLU A 52 -6.02 5.86 -36.44
CA GLU A 52 -4.81 5.98 -35.60
C GLU A 52 -4.67 4.85 -34.56
N ALA A 53 -5.63 3.91 -34.48
CA ALA A 53 -5.70 2.83 -33.50
C ALA A 53 -5.83 3.25 -32.01
N THR A 54 -5.86 4.56 -31.72
CA THR A 54 -5.93 5.09 -30.35
C THR A 54 -7.27 4.82 -29.66
N TYR A 55 -8.35 4.64 -30.44
CA TYR A 55 -9.64 4.20 -29.91
C TYR A 55 -9.58 2.77 -29.36
N GLN A 56 -8.95 1.86 -30.10
CA GLN A 56 -8.85 0.44 -29.78
C GLN A 56 -8.00 0.25 -28.52
N ASP A 57 -6.88 0.97 -28.41
CA ASP A 57 -6.04 0.95 -27.21
C ASP A 57 -6.79 1.47 -25.98
N SER A 58 -7.46 2.60 -26.11
CA SER A 58 -8.26 3.18 -25.03
C SER A 58 -9.43 2.28 -24.63
N LEU A 59 -10.06 1.61 -25.60
CA LEU A 59 -11.16 0.69 -25.36
C LEU A 59 -10.66 -0.57 -24.67
N ASN A 60 -9.51 -1.11 -25.08
CA ASN A 60 -8.87 -2.26 -24.42
C ASN A 60 -8.55 -1.94 -22.96
N ASN A 61 -7.96 -0.77 -22.68
CA ASN A 61 -7.69 -0.33 -21.31
C ASN A 61 -8.98 -0.20 -20.49
N TYR A 62 -10.01 0.42 -21.06
CA TYR A 62 -11.32 0.53 -20.41
C TYR A 62 -11.92 -0.85 -20.09
N LEU A 63 -11.93 -1.76 -21.06
CA LEU A 63 -12.50 -3.10 -20.89
C LEU A 63 -11.71 -3.92 -19.86
N ASN A 64 -10.38 -3.88 -19.89
CA ASN A 64 -9.51 -4.55 -18.91
C ASN A 64 -9.76 -4.07 -17.47
N GLU A 65 -10.25 -2.84 -17.30
CA GLU A 65 -10.58 -2.26 -16.00
C GLU A 65 -12.04 -2.37 -15.58
N ASN A 66 -12.97 -2.59 -16.52
CA ASN A 66 -14.41 -2.45 -16.27
C ASN A 66 -15.25 -3.69 -16.66
N PHE A 67 -14.63 -4.80 -17.05
CA PHE A 67 -15.38 -6.01 -17.38
C PHE A 67 -16.08 -6.63 -16.16
N GLY A 68 -17.17 -7.36 -16.42
CA GLY A 68 -18.03 -7.98 -15.42
C GLY A 68 -17.26 -8.95 -14.53
N PHE A 69 -17.52 -8.88 -13.21
CA PHE A 69 -16.81 -9.65 -12.18
C PHE A 69 -15.32 -9.38 -12.03
N ARG A 70 -14.72 -8.39 -12.70
CA ARG A 70 -13.29 -8.07 -12.55
C ARG A 70 -12.86 -7.97 -11.10
N ASN A 71 -13.58 -7.20 -10.28
CA ASN A 71 -13.24 -7.04 -8.85
C ASN A 71 -13.23 -8.36 -8.09
N LEU A 72 -14.16 -9.27 -8.41
CA LEU A 72 -14.22 -10.61 -7.83
C LEU A 72 -13.01 -11.45 -8.27
N PHE A 73 -12.69 -11.47 -9.56
CA PHE A 73 -11.56 -12.25 -10.08
C PHE A 73 -10.20 -11.73 -9.61
N VAL A 74 -10.02 -10.42 -9.51
CA VAL A 74 -8.80 -9.82 -8.94
C VAL A 74 -8.65 -10.24 -7.47
N ARG A 75 -9.72 -10.17 -6.67
CA ARG A 75 -9.68 -10.63 -5.27
C ARG A 75 -9.39 -12.13 -5.17
N LEU A 76 -10.02 -12.94 -6.01
CA LEU A 76 -9.81 -14.38 -6.04
C LEU A 76 -8.37 -14.72 -6.42
N ASN A 77 -7.83 -14.07 -7.46
CA ASN A 77 -6.45 -14.25 -7.87
C ASN A 77 -5.47 -13.89 -6.74
N ASN A 78 -5.66 -12.72 -6.12
CA ASN A 78 -4.84 -12.30 -4.98
C ASN A 78 -4.94 -13.28 -3.79
N GLN A 79 -6.14 -13.83 -3.53
CA GLN A 79 -6.32 -14.81 -2.46
C GLN A 79 -5.60 -16.13 -2.77
N ILE A 80 -5.66 -16.61 -4.01
CA ILE A 80 -4.97 -17.81 -4.46
C ILE A 80 -3.45 -17.61 -4.33
N ASP A 81 -2.94 -16.49 -4.85
CA ASP A 81 -1.53 -16.13 -4.78
C ASP A 81 -1.03 -16.06 -3.34
N PHE A 82 -1.81 -15.46 -2.44
CA PHE A 82 -1.46 -15.37 -1.03
C PHE A 82 -1.52 -16.74 -0.34
N SER A 83 -2.59 -17.52 -0.55
CA SER A 83 -2.85 -18.75 0.22
C SER A 83 -2.00 -19.94 -0.24
N LEU A 84 -1.75 -20.07 -1.55
CA LEU A 84 -1.03 -21.20 -2.12
C LEU A 84 0.46 -20.92 -2.34
N PHE A 85 0.81 -19.67 -2.62
CA PHE A 85 2.17 -19.31 -3.03
C PHE A 85 2.85 -18.29 -2.11
N ASN A 86 2.17 -17.84 -1.04
CA ASN A 86 2.67 -16.81 -0.13
C ASN A 86 3.19 -15.58 -0.90
N LYS A 87 2.42 -15.14 -1.89
CA LYS A 87 2.75 -14.03 -2.81
C LYS A 87 1.71 -12.92 -2.68
N THR A 88 2.18 -11.68 -2.73
CA THR A 88 1.32 -10.49 -2.83
C THR A 88 1.47 -9.85 -4.21
N ASN A 89 0.35 -9.41 -4.79
CA ASN A 89 0.33 -8.63 -6.02
C ASN A 89 0.26 -7.12 -5.75
N ALA A 90 0.23 -6.71 -4.48
CA ALA A 90 0.26 -5.32 -4.09
C ALA A 90 1.69 -4.78 -4.20
N VAL A 91 1.83 -3.63 -4.86
CA VAL A 91 3.12 -2.97 -5.09
C VAL A 91 3.73 -2.55 -3.75
N LYS A 92 5.03 -2.80 -3.57
CA LYS A 92 5.81 -2.45 -2.36
C LYS A 92 5.28 -3.08 -1.06
N ILE A 93 4.55 -4.18 -1.14
CA ILE A 93 4.16 -4.95 0.05
C ILE A 93 5.05 -6.18 0.17
N VAL A 94 5.59 -6.39 1.36
CA VAL A 94 6.42 -7.53 1.73
C VAL A 94 5.66 -8.37 2.77
N ILE A 95 5.65 -9.68 2.56
CA ILE A 95 5.03 -10.62 3.49
C ILE A 95 6.03 -10.95 4.60
N GLY A 96 5.72 -10.49 5.80
CA GLY A 96 6.38 -10.81 7.04
C GLY A 96 6.05 -12.19 7.59
N LYS A 97 6.68 -12.52 8.71
CA LYS A 97 6.42 -13.77 9.44
C LYS A 97 4.97 -13.78 9.93
N ASN A 98 4.42 -14.97 10.05
CA ASN A 98 3.04 -15.21 10.50
C ASN A 98 1.98 -14.51 9.63
N GLY A 99 2.31 -14.09 8.39
CA GLY A 99 1.38 -13.44 7.47
C GLY A 99 1.12 -11.96 7.76
N TYR A 100 2.02 -11.28 8.47
CA TYR A 100 1.98 -9.82 8.57
C TYR A 100 2.37 -9.19 7.23
N LEU A 101 1.75 -8.07 6.88
CA LEU A 101 2.06 -7.33 5.65
C LEU A 101 2.74 -6.01 5.98
N PHE A 102 3.93 -5.78 5.42
CA PHE A 102 4.67 -4.54 5.61
C PHE A 102 4.80 -3.81 4.28
N GLU A 103 4.68 -2.48 4.30
CA GLU A 103 5.22 -1.69 3.19
C GLU A 103 6.74 -1.71 3.26
N ASP A 104 7.37 -1.79 2.09
CA ASP A 104 8.83 -1.91 1.92
C ASP A 104 9.60 -0.74 2.55
N ASN A 105 9.04 0.48 2.47
CA ASN A 105 9.59 1.67 3.14
C ASN A 105 9.69 1.52 4.66
N TYR A 106 8.71 0.90 5.33
CA TYR A 106 8.77 0.66 6.77
C TYR A 106 9.90 -0.31 7.12
N LEU A 107 10.20 -1.27 6.25
CA LEU A 107 11.28 -2.23 6.46
C LEU A 107 12.65 -1.57 6.29
N HIS A 108 12.82 -0.73 5.27
CA HIS A 108 14.06 0.03 5.09
C HIS A 108 14.30 1.05 6.22
N ALA A 109 13.24 1.74 6.67
CA ALA A 109 13.32 2.63 7.83
C ALA A 109 13.66 1.87 9.12
N PHE A 110 13.20 0.62 9.24
CA PHE A 110 13.50 -0.24 10.39
C PHE A 110 14.93 -0.78 10.38
N SER A 111 15.48 -1.14 9.21
CA SER A 111 16.87 -1.60 9.07
C SER A 111 17.88 -0.44 9.03
N GLY A 112 17.41 0.78 8.73
CA GLY A 112 18.26 1.96 8.53
C GLY A 112 18.91 2.00 7.14
N GLU A 113 18.42 1.21 6.18
CA GLU A 113 18.88 1.25 4.78
C GLU A 113 18.55 2.58 4.09
N ASP A 114 17.53 3.28 4.56
CA ASP A 114 17.13 4.60 4.06
C ASP A 114 17.76 5.78 4.83
N PHE A 115 18.77 5.52 5.66
CA PHE A 115 19.39 6.55 6.48
C PHE A 115 19.97 7.67 5.60
N ILE A 116 19.47 8.89 5.79
CA ILE A 116 19.81 10.03 4.91
C ILE A 116 21.18 10.66 5.23
N GLY A 117 21.85 10.20 6.28
CA GLY A 117 23.14 10.70 6.74
C GLY A 117 23.05 11.88 7.71
N GLU A 118 24.03 12.00 8.58
CA GLU A 118 24.07 12.99 9.66
C GLU A 118 23.88 14.43 9.18
N ASN A 119 24.56 14.83 8.09
CA ASN A 119 24.48 16.20 7.58
C ASN A 119 23.06 16.60 7.15
N ALA A 120 22.31 15.66 6.56
CA ALA A 120 20.93 15.89 6.15
C ALA A 120 20.00 15.94 7.37
N ILE A 121 20.24 15.09 8.37
CA ILE A 121 19.54 15.15 9.66
C ILE A 121 19.79 16.50 10.34
N ASP A 122 21.04 16.97 10.41
CA ASP A 122 21.41 18.27 10.99
C ASP A 122 20.67 19.42 10.29
N SER A 123 20.62 19.39 8.96
CA SER A 123 19.89 20.38 8.18
C SER A 123 18.39 20.40 8.49
N LEU A 124 17.77 19.23 8.70
CA LEU A 124 16.36 19.12 9.09
C LEU A 124 16.11 19.64 10.51
N ILE A 125 17.04 19.39 11.43
CA ILE A 125 16.98 19.86 12.81
C ILE A 125 17.11 21.38 12.85
N ASP A 126 18.05 21.97 12.12
CA ASP A 126 18.20 23.42 12.03
C ASP A 126 16.91 24.09 11.51
N LEU A 127 16.29 23.49 10.48
CA LEU A 127 15.01 23.96 9.96
C LEU A 127 13.89 23.85 10.99
N ALA A 128 13.82 22.74 11.73
CA ALA A 128 12.80 22.53 12.77
C ALA A 128 12.97 23.50 13.95
N VAL A 129 14.21 23.76 14.38
CA VAL A 129 14.52 24.77 15.41
C VAL A 129 14.08 26.17 14.94
N LYS A 130 14.40 26.52 13.69
CA LYS A 130 13.98 27.80 13.10
C LYS A 130 12.46 27.92 13.06
N ALA A 131 11.76 26.88 12.59
CA ALA A 131 10.31 26.86 12.54
C ALA A 131 9.68 27.03 13.94
N GLN A 132 10.19 26.30 14.94
CA GLN A 132 9.71 26.41 16.32
C GLN A 132 9.88 27.83 16.86
N ASN A 133 11.07 28.43 16.68
CA ASN A 133 11.35 29.77 17.20
C ASN A 133 10.47 30.83 16.51
N THR A 134 10.33 30.77 15.18
CA THR A 134 9.47 31.69 14.43
C THR A 134 7.99 31.55 14.81
N LEU A 135 7.49 30.33 15.02
CA LEU A 135 6.11 30.14 15.48
C LEU A 135 5.92 30.67 16.91
N LYS A 136 6.91 30.45 17.78
CA LYS A 136 6.89 30.96 19.16
C LYS A 136 6.91 32.48 19.24
N GLU A 137 7.63 33.17 18.34
CA GLU A 137 7.58 34.64 18.21
C GLU A 137 6.17 35.16 17.88
N ASN A 138 5.33 34.31 17.29
CA ASN A 138 3.93 34.60 16.98
C ASN A 138 2.95 33.95 17.98
N GLU A 139 3.44 33.55 19.17
CA GLU A 139 2.66 32.92 20.24
C GLU A 139 2.00 31.58 19.82
N ILE A 140 2.58 30.89 18.83
CA ILE A 140 2.12 29.57 18.35
C ILE A 140 3.08 28.49 18.84
N GLU A 141 2.56 27.55 19.63
CA GLU A 141 3.34 26.40 20.08
C GLU A 141 3.42 25.35 18.96
N MET A 142 4.64 25.00 18.54
CA MET A 142 4.88 23.92 17.60
C MET A 142 5.12 22.61 18.35
N LEU A 143 4.61 21.51 17.81
CA LEU A 143 4.87 20.16 18.32
C LEU A 143 5.23 19.20 17.19
N TYR A 144 6.43 18.64 17.25
CA TYR A 144 6.90 17.64 16.31
C TYR A 144 6.43 16.25 16.73
N VAL A 145 5.63 15.57 15.90
CA VAL A 145 5.07 14.26 16.27
C VAL A 145 5.75 13.16 15.47
N PHE A 146 6.52 12.30 16.16
CA PHE A 146 7.08 11.10 15.56
C PHE A 146 6.03 10.00 15.52
N ALA A 147 5.47 9.74 14.34
CA ALA A 147 4.54 8.63 14.14
C ALA A 147 5.28 7.27 14.17
N PRO A 148 4.68 6.21 14.74
CA PRO A 148 5.30 4.89 14.72
C PRO A 148 5.36 4.32 13.29
N GLY A 149 6.36 3.47 13.05
CA GLY A 149 6.40 2.61 11.86
C GLY A 149 5.89 1.21 12.19
N LYS A 150 5.14 0.57 11.27
CA LYS A 150 4.60 -0.78 11.50
C LYS A 150 5.71 -1.81 11.74
N ALA A 151 6.82 -1.72 11.02
CA ALA A 151 7.98 -2.60 11.20
C ALA A 151 8.66 -2.38 12.56
N SER A 152 8.78 -1.13 13.00
CA SER A 152 9.25 -0.81 14.36
C SER A 152 8.29 -1.33 15.43
N PHE A 153 6.98 -1.31 15.18
CA PHE A 153 5.94 -1.82 16.07
C PHE A 153 5.88 -3.35 16.18
N PHE A 154 6.16 -4.06 15.08
CA PHE A 154 6.16 -5.52 15.02
C PHE A 154 7.52 -6.11 14.54
N PRO A 155 8.63 -5.84 15.24
CA PRO A 155 9.95 -6.33 14.84
C PRO A 155 10.03 -7.85 14.80
N GLU A 156 9.26 -8.55 15.64
CA GLU A 156 9.17 -10.00 15.68
C GLU A 156 8.57 -10.62 14.40
N HIS A 157 7.83 -9.83 13.62
CA HIS A 157 7.20 -10.26 12.37
C HIS A 157 7.96 -9.81 11.12
N VAL A 158 9.02 -9.01 11.28
CA VAL A 158 9.89 -8.59 10.18
C VAL A 158 10.64 -9.81 9.60
N PRO A 159 10.72 -9.94 8.25
CA PRO A 159 11.53 -10.98 7.61
C PRO A 159 13.00 -10.90 8.02
N ASN A 160 13.66 -12.05 8.12
CA ASN A 160 15.04 -12.12 8.63
C ASN A 160 16.04 -11.25 7.84
N GLN A 161 15.84 -11.09 6.53
CA GLN A 161 16.74 -10.30 5.68
C GLN A 161 16.85 -8.83 6.11
N TYR A 162 15.79 -8.24 6.68
CA TYR A 162 15.79 -6.85 7.16
C TYR A 162 16.22 -6.71 8.62
N ASN A 163 16.41 -7.82 9.34
CA ASN A 163 16.76 -7.80 10.77
C ASN A 163 18.26 -8.03 11.02
N GLN A 164 19.05 -8.29 9.97
CA GLN A 164 20.46 -8.68 10.08
C GLN A 164 21.42 -7.49 10.18
N GLN A 165 20.99 -6.29 9.77
CA GLN A 165 21.81 -5.07 9.78
C GLN A 165 20.98 -3.94 10.37
N LYS A 166 20.99 -3.77 11.69
CA LYS A 166 20.44 -2.55 12.31
C LYS A 166 21.48 -1.45 12.20
N ASN A 167 21.43 -0.71 11.10
CA ASN A 167 22.15 0.53 10.95
C ASN A 167 21.48 1.63 11.79
N LYS A 168 22.17 2.75 11.99
CA LYS A 168 21.56 3.94 12.59
C LYS A 168 20.36 4.35 11.73
N THR A 169 19.19 4.50 12.34
CA THR A 169 17.96 4.86 11.63
C THR A 169 17.74 6.37 11.60
N ASN A 170 16.96 6.84 10.63
CA ASN A 170 16.51 8.23 10.58
C ASN A 170 15.76 8.63 11.86
N PHE A 171 14.91 7.73 12.37
CA PHE A 171 14.14 7.96 13.60
C PHE A 171 15.05 8.19 14.81
N GLU A 172 16.03 7.31 15.04
CA GLU A 172 16.96 7.44 16.16
C GLU A 172 17.76 8.74 16.08
N ALA A 173 18.30 9.07 14.89
CA ALA A 173 19.07 10.29 14.67
C ALA A 173 18.23 11.57 14.87
N LEU A 174 17.02 11.60 14.31
CA LEU A 174 16.10 12.73 14.46
C LEU A 174 15.65 12.90 15.90
N LEU A 175 15.29 11.81 16.60
CA LEU A 175 14.84 11.87 17.99
C LEU A 175 15.96 12.38 18.90
N GLU A 176 17.15 11.81 18.78
CA GLU A 176 18.33 12.19 19.57
C GLU A 176 18.63 13.69 19.41
N LYS A 177 18.76 14.17 18.17
CA LYS A 177 19.07 15.58 17.90
C LYS A 177 17.91 16.52 18.22
N SER A 178 16.66 16.07 18.11
CA SER A 178 15.50 16.88 18.50
C SER A 178 15.50 17.14 20.01
N ILE A 179 15.81 16.13 20.82
CA ILE A 179 15.95 16.27 22.28
C ILE A 179 17.12 17.21 22.61
N GLN A 180 18.28 17.03 21.98
CA GLN A 180 19.47 17.87 22.19
C GLN A 180 19.18 19.35 21.89
N ASN A 181 18.41 19.63 20.83
CA ASN A 181 18.06 20.98 20.40
C ASN A 181 16.77 21.53 21.04
N ARG A 182 16.20 20.83 22.02
CA ARG A 182 14.97 21.24 22.74
C ARG A 182 13.81 21.53 21.80
N ILE A 183 13.66 20.71 20.76
CA ILE A 183 12.45 20.70 19.94
C ILE A 183 11.33 20.08 20.77
N ASN A 184 10.20 20.77 20.84
CA ASN A 184 8.99 20.24 21.45
C ASN A 184 8.50 19.07 20.60
N LEU A 185 8.39 17.88 21.18
CA LEU A 185 8.02 16.68 20.45
C LEU A 185 7.10 15.75 21.23
N ILE A 186 6.37 14.91 20.48
CA ILE A 186 5.72 13.70 20.97
C ILE A 186 6.35 12.51 20.25
N ASP A 187 6.88 11.57 21.03
CA ASP A 187 7.32 10.27 20.53
C ASP A 187 6.17 9.25 20.66
N LEU A 188 5.37 9.12 19.59
CA LEU A 188 4.32 8.10 19.55
C LEU A 188 4.88 6.71 19.30
N ASN A 189 6.11 6.58 18.79
CA ASN A 189 6.71 5.26 18.58
C ASN A 189 6.92 4.55 19.92
N THR A 190 7.63 5.19 20.85
CA THR A 190 7.81 4.65 22.20
C THR A 190 6.48 4.45 22.91
N TRP A 191 5.55 5.40 22.80
CA TRP A 191 4.24 5.29 23.43
C TRP A 191 3.43 4.10 22.91
N PHE A 192 3.41 3.85 21.60
CA PHE A 192 2.71 2.69 21.02
C PHE A 192 3.31 1.38 21.52
N GLN A 193 4.64 1.26 21.57
CA GLN A 193 5.30 0.06 22.10
C GLN A 193 4.87 -0.25 23.53
N GLN A 194 4.84 0.78 24.38
CA GLN A 194 4.43 0.63 25.79
C GLN A 194 2.96 0.20 25.93
N MET A 195 2.11 0.57 24.97
CA MET A 195 0.70 0.18 24.95
C MET A 195 0.41 -1.14 24.24
N LYS A 196 1.42 -1.80 23.66
CA LYS A 196 1.23 -2.99 22.81
C LYS A 196 0.46 -4.11 23.52
N ASP A 197 0.70 -4.28 24.82
CA ASP A 197 0.06 -5.33 25.63
C ASP A 197 -1.21 -4.88 26.37
N THR A 198 -1.50 -3.57 26.40
CA THR A 198 -2.59 -2.99 27.20
C THR A 198 -3.72 -2.41 26.36
N SER A 199 -3.49 -2.15 25.07
CA SER A 199 -4.51 -1.62 24.16
C SER A 199 -5.62 -2.63 23.91
N SER A 200 -6.88 -2.22 24.08
CA SER A 200 -8.05 -3.06 23.77
C SER A 200 -8.27 -3.29 22.27
N TYR A 201 -7.66 -2.45 21.44
CA TYR A 201 -7.79 -2.50 19.97
C TYR A 201 -6.40 -2.59 19.32
N PRO A 202 -6.27 -3.24 18.16
CA PRO A 202 -5.00 -3.30 17.44
C PRO A 202 -4.57 -1.90 17.02
N LEU A 203 -3.39 -1.48 17.47
CA LEU A 203 -2.78 -0.19 17.08
C LEU A 203 -2.27 -0.20 15.63
N TYR A 204 -1.95 -1.39 15.11
CA TYR A 204 -1.65 -1.63 13.71
C TYR A 204 -2.39 -2.88 13.23
N PRO A 205 -2.92 -2.88 12.00
CA PRO A 205 -3.46 -4.10 11.39
C PRO A 205 -2.33 -5.10 11.12
N LYS A 206 -2.70 -6.38 11.03
CA LYS A 206 -1.81 -7.44 10.56
C LYS A 206 -1.37 -7.19 9.12
#